data_AF-A0A356E1T4-F1
#
_entry.id   AF-A0A356E1T4-F1
#
_cell.length_a   1.000
_cell.length_b   1.000
_cell.length_c   1.000
_cell.angle_alpha   90.00
_cell.angle_beta   90.00
_cell.angle_gamma   90.00
#
_symmetry.space_group_name_H-M   'P 1'
#
loop_
_entity.id
_entity.type
_entity.pdbx_description
1 polymer ?
#
loop_
_entity_poly.entity_id
_entity_poly.type
_entity_poly.pdbx_seq_one_letter_code
_entity_poly.pdbx_strand_id
1 'polypeptide(L)'
;MVGRRLLATSILLASTLFGIGAAEKAVVEMNLFSIFSYSYATQQWGNVMLPDLKLTVSSENSGNVQGEISLGTPDPTKTSFSVDDFIRKAFLRARFPSFRLTTGKTRLSWGDGMLFNAGDILYGSSSVSVDLTQAELRSKTDWMVSINYPMGFFSFVEAVVLPSMTGKAEDMGMGLRFYTNAGETKIEGGYLTKDESGRVHKFSASLQGNIGPDWYFASSIAIDQTNPNASDIQESWMISGGLFHMQYLSGDRNVSLRLEILSRPFGTWKFASQ
;
A
#
# COMPACT_ATOMS: atom_id res chain seq x y z
N MET A 1 -19.74 -10.47 -9.03
CA MET A 1 -20.13 -9.14 -9.57
C MET A 1 -21.16 -8.36 -8.73
N VAL A 2 -22.14 -9.02 -8.09
CA VAL A 2 -23.22 -8.34 -7.35
C VAL A 2 -22.75 -7.75 -6.00
N GLY A 3 -21.85 -8.43 -5.28
CA GLY A 3 -21.35 -7.97 -3.98
C GLY A 3 -20.57 -6.65 -4.01
N ARG A 4 -19.72 -6.44 -5.04
CA ARG A 4 -18.98 -5.17 -5.22
C ARG A 4 -19.89 -3.99 -5.53
N ARG A 5 -20.93 -4.23 -6.33
CA ARG A 5 -21.93 -3.20 -6.65
C ARG A 5 -22.75 -2.83 -5.42
N LEU A 6 -23.22 -3.83 -4.66
CA LEU A 6 -23.93 -3.59 -3.40
C LEU A 6 -23.10 -2.82 -2.39
N LEU A 7 -21.83 -3.18 -2.18
CA LEU A 7 -20.95 -2.46 -1.26
C LEU A 7 -20.72 -1.01 -1.74
N ALA A 8 -20.46 -0.81 -3.03
CA ALA A 8 -20.30 0.52 -3.60
C ALA A 8 -21.57 1.37 -3.44
N THR A 9 -22.75 0.78 -3.69
CA THR A 9 -24.05 1.47 -3.51
C THR A 9 -24.35 1.75 -2.04
N SER A 10 -24.01 0.84 -1.12
CA SER A 10 -24.17 1.05 0.32
C SER A 10 -23.23 2.11 0.87
N ILE A 11 -21.98 2.18 0.38
CA ILE A 11 -21.04 3.26 0.72
C ILE A 11 -21.56 4.60 0.16
N LEU A 12 -22.09 4.61 -1.06
CA LEU A 12 -22.68 5.80 -1.67
C LEU A 12 -23.91 6.29 -0.88
N LEU A 13 -24.82 5.40 -0.51
CA LEU A 13 -26.01 5.72 0.29
C LEU A 13 -25.66 6.17 1.71
N ALA A 14 -24.66 5.53 2.34
CA ALA A 14 -24.15 5.98 3.63
C ALA A 14 -23.52 7.38 3.51
N SER A 15 -22.80 7.66 2.42
CA SER A 15 -22.21 8.97 2.16
C SER A 15 -23.24 10.08 1.91
N THR A 16 -24.47 9.75 1.51
CA THR A 16 -25.57 10.72 1.40
C THR A 16 -26.35 10.92 2.70
N LEU A 17 -26.32 9.95 3.62
CA LEU A 17 -27.03 10.00 4.90
C LEU A 17 -26.29 10.76 6.00
N PHE A 18 -24.95 10.84 5.91
CA PHE A 18 -24.14 11.74 6.72
C PHE A 18 -23.86 12.99 5.89
N GLY A 19 -24.44 14.13 6.27
CA GLY A 19 -24.24 15.39 5.56
C GLY A 19 -22.75 15.67 5.35
N ILE A 20 -22.27 15.47 4.12
CA ILE A 20 -20.92 15.84 3.71
C ILE A 20 -20.93 17.36 3.64
N GLY A 21 -20.42 18.00 4.69
CA GLY A 21 -19.97 19.38 4.62
C GLY A 21 -19.02 19.52 3.43
N ALA A 22 -19.29 20.51 2.60
CA ALA A 22 -18.66 20.76 1.32
C ALA A 22 -17.13 20.58 1.33
N ALA A 23 -16.60 19.95 0.28
CA ALA A 23 -15.17 19.95 0.02
C ALA A 23 -14.70 21.36 -0.39
N GLU A 24 -13.69 21.91 0.29
CA GLU A 24 -13.28 23.31 0.11
C GLU A 24 -12.12 23.48 -0.90
N LYS A 25 -11.39 22.43 -1.29
CA LYS A 25 -10.22 22.55 -2.18
C LYS A 25 -10.11 21.40 -3.17
N ALA A 26 -10.53 21.65 -4.41
CA ALA A 26 -10.18 20.79 -5.54
C ALA A 26 -8.75 21.13 -5.99
N VAL A 27 -7.87 20.14 -6.00
CA VAL A 27 -6.50 20.25 -6.50
C VAL A 27 -6.40 19.51 -7.82
N VAL A 28 -5.95 20.23 -8.86
CA VAL A 28 -5.66 19.65 -10.17
C VAL A 28 -4.15 19.61 -10.33
N GLU A 29 -3.62 18.43 -10.63
CA GLU A 29 -2.21 18.18 -10.88
C GLU A 29 -2.10 17.57 -12.29
N MET A 30 -1.19 18.10 -13.09
CA MET A 30 -0.87 17.55 -14.41
C MET A 30 0.64 17.37 -14.51
N ASN A 31 1.07 16.12 -14.61
CA ASN A 31 2.45 15.75 -14.86
C ASN A 31 2.60 15.32 -16.32
N LEU A 32 3.69 15.71 -16.95
CA LEU A 32 3.96 15.39 -18.35
C LEU A 32 5.28 14.62 -18.41
N PHE A 33 5.19 13.33 -18.72
CA PHE A 33 6.36 12.45 -18.79
C PHE A 33 6.80 12.29 -20.24
N SER A 34 8.08 12.48 -20.51
CA SER A 34 8.68 12.16 -21.81
C SER A 34 9.40 10.82 -21.72
N ILE A 35 8.90 9.82 -22.45
CA ILE A 35 9.56 8.53 -22.61
C ILE A 35 10.37 8.58 -23.89
N PHE A 36 11.66 8.31 -23.76
CA PHE A 36 12.54 8.07 -24.89
C PHE A 36 12.85 6.58 -24.96
N SER A 37 12.52 5.95 -26.08
CA SER A 37 12.80 4.54 -26.33
C SER A 37 13.74 4.41 -27.52
N TYR A 38 14.78 3.60 -27.39
CA TYR A 38 15.63 3.24 -28.52
C TYR A 38 15.30 1.81 -28.96
N SER A 39 14.91 1.64 -30.21
CA SER A 39 14.67 0.33 -30.81
C SER A 39 15.92 -0.13 -31.56
N TYR A 40 16.60 -1.17 -31.05
CA TYR A 40 17.79 -1.72 -31.70
C TYR A 40 17.46 -2.34 -33.08
N ALA A 41 16.28 -2.94 -33.23
CA ALA A 41 15.86 -3.57 -34.48
C ALA A 41 15.60 -2.57 -35.62
N THR A 42 15.13 -1.37 -35.30
CA THR A 42 14.83 -0.31 -36.29
C THR A 42 15.85 0.83 -36.27
N GLN A 43 16.82 0.80 -35.36
CA GLN A 43 17.82 1.87 -35.11
C GLN A 43 17.21 3.27 -34.92
N GLN A 44 15.98 3.33 -34.42
CA GLN A 44 15.23 4.58 -34.28
C GLN A 44 15.00 4.93 -32.81
N TRP A 45 15.01 6.24 -32.55
CA TRP A 45 14.53 6.83 -31.31
C TRP A 45 13.04 7.12 -31.44
N GLY A 46 12.25 6.54 -30.54
CA GLY A 46 10.87 6.94 -30.28
C GLY A 46 10.84 7.92 -29.13
N ASN A 47 9.99 8.94 -29.24
CA ASN A 47 9.60 9.76 -28.11
C ASN A 47 8.07 9.72 -27.99
N VAL A 48 7.59 9.47 -26.77
CA VAL A 48 6.18 9.56 -26.44
C VAL A 48 6.04 10.43 -25.21
N MET A 49 5.12 11.40 -25.29
CA MET A 49 4.74 12.23 -24.16
C MET A 49 3.45 11.66 -23.55
N LEU A 50 3.51 11.26 -22.30
CA LEU A 50 2.37 10.71 -21.57
C LEU A 50 1.90 11.72 -20.53
N PRO A 51 0.68 12.28 -20.68
CA PRO A 51 0.09 13.10 -19.64
C PRO A 51 -0.45 12.23 -18.51
N ASP A 52 -0.10 12.58 -17.28
CA ASP A 52 -0.75 12.08 -16.07
C ASP A 52 -1.58 13.22 -15.46
N LEU A 53 -2.90 13.11 -15.57
CA LEU A 53 -3.84 14.07 -15.01
C LEU A 53 -4.43 13.51 -13.72
N LYS A 54 -4.48 14.34 -12.68
CA LYS A 54 -5.04 13.98 -11.37
C LYS A 54 -5.90 15.10 -10.83
N LEU A 55 -7.12 14.76 -10.43
CA LEU A 55 -8.06 15.63 -9.73
C LEU A 55 -8.27 15.07 -8.32
N THR A 56 -7.98 15.86 -7.29
CA THR A 56 -8.16 15.46 -5.90
C THR A 56 -9.12 16.42 -5.21
N VAL A 57 -10.10 15.85 -4.51
CA VAL A 57 -11.09 16.55 -3.69
C VAL A 57 -11.01 15.94 -2.30
N SER A 58 -10.57 16.75 -1.33
CA SER A 58 -10.43 16.32 0.06
C SER A 58 -11.41 17.11 0.93
N SER A 59 -11.98 16.46 1.94
CA SER A 59 -12.68 17.15 3.01
C SER A 59 -11.68 17.97 3.83
N GLU A 60 -12.17 18.93 4.61
CA GLU A 60 -11.36 19.57 5.62
C GLU A 60 -10.73 18.54 6.56
N ASN A 61 -9.50 18.82 6.99
CA ASN A 61 -8.83 18.05 8.04
C ASN A 61 -9.25 18.58 9.43
N SER A 62 -10.56 18.80 9.62
CA SER A 62 -11.16 19.35 10.84
C SER A 62 -12.16 18.33 11.40
N GLY A 63 -12.08 18.07 12.70
CA GLY A 63 -12.99 17.13 13.38
C GLY A 63 -12.57 15.65 13.33
N ASN A 64 -13.57 14.78 13.43
CA ASN A 64 -13.39 13.33 13.61
C ASN A 64 -13.57 12.53 12.31
N VAL A 65 -13.93 13.16 11.20
CA VAL A 65 -14.16 12.49 9.91
C VAL A 65 -13.37 13.19 8.82
N GLN A 66 -12.67 12.41 8.01
CA GLN A 66 -11.90 12.87 6.86
C GLN A 66 -12.25 12.01 5.65
N GLY A 67 -12.51 12.63 4.51
CA GLY A 67 -12.70 11.96 3.23
C GLY A 67 -11.80 12.52 2.15
N GLU A 68 -11.45 11.69 1.17
CA GLU A 68 -10.72 12.12 -0.02
C GLU A 68 -11.13 11.27 -1.22
N ILE A 69 -11.35 11.94 -2.35
CA ILE A 69 -11.55 11.33 -3.66
C ILE A 69 -10.46 11.88 -4.57
N SER A 70 -9.69 10.99 -5.18
CA SER A 70 -8.66 11.31 -6.17
C SER A 70 -8.92 10.49 -7.42
N LEU A 71 -9.16 11.18 -8.53
CA LEU A 71 -9.34 10.62 -9.86
C LEU A 71 -8.09 10.90 -10.68
N GLY A 72 -7.75 10.02 -11.61
CA GLY A 72 -6.69 10.31 -12.56
C GLY A 72 -6.67 9.43 -13.79
N THR A 73 -5.72 9.70 -14.67
CA THR A 73 -5.50 8.89 -15.86
C THR A 73 -5.05 7.47 -15.47
N PRO A 74 -5.67 6.44 -16.04
CA PRO A 74 -5.30 5.06 -15.77
C PRO A 74 -3.92 4.75 -16.36
N ASP A 75 -3.34 3.62 -15.92
CA ASP A 75 -2.05 3.16 -16.44
C ASP A 75 -2.09 3.00 -17.97
N PRO A 76 -1.29 3.78 -18.74
CA PRO A 76 -1.35 3.80 -20.18
C PRO A 76 -0.90 2.50 -20.84
N THR A 77 -0.30 1.57 -20.08
CA THR A 77 0.11 0.25 -20.58
C THR A 77 -1.05 -0.75 -20.64
N LYS A 78 -2.20 -0.45 -20.01
CA LYS A 78 -3.38 -1.30 -20.05
C LYS A 78 -4.09 -1.19 -21.40
N THR A 79 -4.49 -2.34 -21.94
CA THR A 79 -5.25 -2.44 -23.21
C THR A 79 -6.76 -2.26 -23.03
N SER A 80 -7.25 -2.29 -21.79
CA SER A 80 -8.64 -2.02 -21.45
C SER A 80 -8.74 -1.31 -20.10
N PHE A 81 -9.72 -0.43 -19.96
CA PHE A 81 -9.93 0.36 -18.77
C PHE A 81 -11.30 0.08 -18.16
N SER A 82 -11.33 0.00 -16.84
CA SER A 82 -12.55 -0.02 -16.03
C SER A 82 -12.69 1.30 -15.27
N VAL A 83 -13.88 1.57 -14.74
CA VAL A 83 -14.11 2.76 -13.89
C VAL A 83 -13.17 2.78 -12.68
N ASP A 84 -12.80 1.61 -12.15
CA ASP A 84 -11.89 1.51 -11.00
C ASP A 84 -10.46 2.00 -11.32
N ASP A 85 -10.03 1.89 -12.58
CA ASP A 85 -8.69 2.33 -13.01
C ASP A 85 -8.55 3.86 -12.99
N PHE A 86 -9.66 4.59 -13.09
CA PHE A 86 -9.69 6.05 -12.97
C PHE A 86 -9.70 6.52 -11.50
N ILE A 87 -10.09 5.65 -10.57
CA ILE A 87 -10.16 5.97 -9.14
C ILE A 87 -8.81 5.65 -8.50
N ARG A 88 -8.01 6.67 -8.22
CA ARG A 88 -6.72 6.51 -7.52
C ARG A 88 -6.93 6.36 -6.01
N LYS A 89 -7.79 7.20 -5.42
CA LYS A 89 -8.18 7.15 -4.00
C LYS A 89 -9.67 7.48 -3.88
N ALA A 90 -10.37 6.82 -2.98
CA ALA A 90 -11.75 7.13 -2.62
C ALA A 90 -12.02 6.55 -1.24
N PHE A 91 -11.75 7.31 -0.19
CA PHE A 91 -11.80 6.79 1.17
C PHE A 91 -12.47 7.74 2.15
N LEU A 92 -12.91 7.16 3.25
CA LEU A 92 -13.39 7.82 4.44
C LEU A 92 -12.65 7.27 5.67
N ARG A 93 -12.17 8.17 6.52
CA ARG A 93 -11.56 7.90 7.82
C ARG A 93 -12.43 8.53 8.88
N ALA A 94 -12.78 7.77 9.90
CA ALA A 94 -13.52 8.25 11.05
C ALA A 94 -12.79 7.88 12.35
N ARG A 95 -12.73 8.82 13.29
CA ARG A 95 -12.17 8.66 14.63
C ARG A 95 -13.31 8.60 15.64
N PHE A 96 -13.50 7.44 16.23
CA PHE A 96 -14.39 7.23 17.36
C PHE A 96 -13.59 7.33 18.67
N PRO A 97 -14.25 7.49 19.83
CA PRO A 97 -13.55 7.57 21.12
C PRO A 97 -12.64 6.36 21.41
N SER A 98 -13.05 5.16 20.98
CA SER A 98 -12.33 3.91 21.29
C SER A 98 -11.59 3.28 20.10
N PHE A 99 -11.85 3.70 18.86
CA PHE A 99 -11.23 3.12 17.67
C PHE A 99 -11.23 4.09 16.48
N ARG A 100 -10.45 3.77 15.45
CA ARG A 100 -10.46 4.48 14.16
C ARG A 100 -10.93 3.54 13.07
N LEU A 101 -11.74 4.04 12.17
CA LEU A 101 -12.23 3.33 11.00
C LEU A 101 -11.63 3.97 9.75
N THR A 102 -11.15 3.16 8.82
CA THR A 102 -10.81 3.57 7.45
C THR A 102 -11.57 2.67 6.49
N THR A 103 -12.24 3.24 5.50
CA THR A 103 -12.99 2.48 4.50
C THR A 103 -12.84 3.11 3.12
N GLY A 104 -12.81 2.29 2.08
CA GLY A 104 -12.70 2.72 0.69
C GLY A 104 -11.37 2.35 0.03
N LYS A 105 -11.09 2.95 -1.13
CA LYS A 105 -9.86 2.73 -1.89
C LYS A 105 -8.76 3.65 -1.37
N THR A 106 -7.81 3.08 -0.64
CA THR A 106 -6.68 3.84 -0.08
C THR A 106 -5.45 2.96 0.09
N ARG A 107 -4.34 3.58 0.46
CA ARG A 107 -3.10 2.87 0.76
C ARG A 107 -3.12 2.42 2.22
N LEU A 108 -2.73 1.18 2.44
CA LEU A 108 -2.35 0.64 3.74
C LEU A 108 -1.13 -0.23 3.56
N SER A 109 -0.11 0.03 4.36
CA SER A 109 1.12 -0.72 4.36
C SER A 109 1.42 -1.10 5.80
N TRP A 110 1.83 -2.35 5.98
CA TRP A 110 2.40 -2.84 7.23
C TRP A 110 3.92 -2.88 7.10
N GLY A 111 4.65 -2.80 8.22
CA GLY A 111 6.09 -2.57 8.25
C GLY A 111 6.52 -1.16 7.82
N ASP A 112 7.82 -0.88 7.96
CA ASP A 112 8.39 0.47 7.81
C ASP A 112 9.30 0.67 6.60
N GLY A 113 9.43 -0.36 5.75
CA GLY A 113 10.28 -0.26 4.56
C GLY A 113 9.73 0.74 3.54
N MET A 114 10.60 1.58 2.97
CA MET A 114 10.20 2.58 1.99
C MET A 114 10.21 2.01 0.57
N LEU A 115 11.34 1.41 0.15
CA LEU A 115 11.46 0.82 -1.18
C LEU A 115 11.05 -0.65 -1.12
N PHE A 116 11.72 -1.44 -0.26
CA PHE A 116 11.40 -2.84 -0.06
C PHE A 116 10.72 -3.02 1.28
N ASN A 117 9.62 -3.76 1.33
CA ASN A 117 8.93 -3.99 2.59
C ASN A 117 8.31 -5.38 2.61
N ALA A 118 9.05 -6.33 3.20
CA ALA A 118 8.58 -7.68 3.46
C ALA A 118 7.46 -7.70 4.51
N GLY A 119 7.35 -6.67 5.36
CA GLY A 119 6.26 -6.50 6.32
C GLY A 119 4.91 -6.20 5.66
N ASP A 120 4.93 -5.61 4.47
CA ASP A 120 3.73 -5.28 3.69
C ASP A 120 3.19 -6.50 2.94
N ILE A 121 2.47 -7.33 3.68
CA ILE A 121 1.81 -8.53 3.17
C ILE A 121 0.47 -8.25 2.48
N LEU A 122 -0.06 -7.01 2.54
CA LEU A 122 -1.35 -6.65 1.93
C LEU A 122 -1.26 -6.51 0.42
N TYR A 123 -0.32 -5.70 -0.05
CA TYR A 123 -0.25 -5.30 -1.46
C TYR A 123 1.05 -5.71 -2.13
N GLY A 124 2.00 -6.24 -1.36
CA GLY A 124 3.27 -6.76 -1.83
C GLY A 124 4.25 -5.65 -2.22
N SER A 125 5.35 -5.57 -1.48
CA SER A 125 6.37 -4.53 -1.67
C SER A 125 7.77 -5.10 -1.94
N SER A 126 7.84 -6.07 -2.86
CA SER A 126 9.05 -6.86 -3.15
C SER A 126 9.47 -6.91 -4.64
N SER A 127 8.90 -6.03 -5.47
CA SER A 127 9.36 -5.83 -6.85
C SER A 127 10.55 -4.88 -6.89
N VAL A 128 11.58 -5.19 -7.69
CA VAL A 128 12.72 -4.29 -7.95
C VAL A 128 12.47 -3.39 -9.16
N SER A 129 11.41 -3.64 -9.92
CA SER A 129 10.95 -2.76 -11.00
C SER A 129 10.21 -1.57 -10.39
N VAL A 130 10.96 -0.66 -9.78
CA VAL A 130 10.44 0.57 -9.17
C VAL A 130 10.97 1.76 -9.96
N ASP A 131 10.08 2.67 -10.30
CA ASP A 131 10.45 3.95 -10.88
C ASP A 131 10.94 4.90 -9.78
N LEU A 132 12.26 5.10 -9.71
CA LEU A 132 12.91 5.97 -8.72
C LEU A 132 12.70 7.47 -9.01
N THR A 133 12.08 7.83 -10.14
CA THR A 133 11.82 9.22 -10.51
C THR A 133 10.49 9.75 -9.96
N GLN A 134 9.66 8.88 -9.37
CA GLN A 134 8.37 9.27 -8.82
C GLN A 134 8.50 9.95 -7.46
N ALA A 135 7.64 10.95 -7.23
CA ALA A 135 7.55 11.65 -5.95
C ALA A 135 7.11 10.72 -4.79
N GLU A 136 6.34 9.68 -5.08
CA GLU A 136 5.97 8.62 -4.13
C GLU A 136 6.38 7.26 -4.71
N LEU A 137 7.38 6.61 -4.10
CA LEU A 137 7.91 5.34 -4.59
C LEU A 137 6.92 4.17 -4.49
N ARG A 138 5.86 4.31 -3.67
CA ARG A 138 4.80 3.31 -3.51
C ARG A 138 3.44 3.98 -3.37
N SER A 139 2.65 3.97 -4.44
CA SER A 139 1.33 4.60 -4.50
C SER A 139 0.17 3.60 -4.62
N LYS A 140 0.44 2.30 -4.43
CA LYS A 140 -0.57 1.24 -4.59
C LYS A 140 -1.70 1.39 -3.58
N THR A 141 -2.92 1.52 -4.08
CA THR A 141 -4.16 1.61 -3.31
C THR A 141 -5.07 0.46 -3.68
N ASP A 142 -5.89 0.02 -2.73
CA ASP A 142 -6.94 -0.95 -3.00
C ASP A 142 -8.13 -0.68 -2.09
N TRP A 143 -9.28 -1.23 -2.46
CA TRP A 143 -10.48 -1.19 -1.64
C TRP A 143 -10.28 -2.01 -0.38
N MET A 144 -10.67 -1.44 0.76
CA MET A 144 -10.52 -2.09 2.05
C MET A 144 -11.40 -1.45 3.12
N VAL A 145 -11.55 -2.17 4.22
CA VAL A 145 -12.07 -1.63 5.49
C VAL A 145 -11.07 -2.00 6.58
N SER A 146 -10.60 -1.02 7.34
CA SER A 146 -9.67 -1.19 8.47
C SER A 146 -10.25 -0.59 9.74
N ILE A 147 -10.15 -1.34 10.85
CA ILE A 147 -10.46 -0.89 12.20
C ILE A 147 -9.18 -0.93 13.02
N ASN A 148 -8.79 0.21 13.57
CA ASN A 148 -7.65 0.36 14.46
C ASN A 148 -8.14 0.60 15.89
N TYR A 149 -7.81 -0.31 16.81
CA TYR A 149 -8.14 -0.24 18.23
C TYR A 149 -6.87 0.06 19.04
N PRO A 150 -6.72 1.28 19.60
CA PRO A 150 -5.62 1.61 20.49
C PRO A 150 -5.70 0.80 21.80
N MET A 151 -4.60 0.18 22.20
CA MET A 151 -4.53 -0.62 23.46
C MET A 151 -3.77 0.10 24.58
N GLY A 152 -3.22 1.28 24.30
CA GLY A 152 -2.44 2.06 25.27
C GLY A 152 -1.50 3.05 24.58
N PHE A 153 -0.48 3.47 25.30
CA PHE A 153 0.55 4.35 24.76
C PHE A 153 1.38 3.61 23.71
N PHE A 154 1.26 4.04 22.45
CA PHE A 154 2.02 3.51 21.32
C PHE A 154 1.79 2.03 21.00
N SER A 155 0.63 1.47 21.37
CA SER A 155 0.26 0.09 21.00
C SER A 155 -1.16 0.03 20.48
N PHE A 156 -1.39 -0.79 19.44
CA PHE A 156 -2.71 -0.97 18.85
C PHE A 156 -2.85 -2.33 18.18
N VAL A 157 -4.10 -2.75 17.99
CA VAL A 157 -4.46 -3.82 17.05
C VAL A 157 -5.20 -3.20 15.88
N GLU A 158 -4.88 -3.64 14.67
CA GLU A 158 -5.60 -3.26 13.46
C GLU A 158 -6.15 -4.51 12.78
N ALA A 159 -7.44 -4.50 12.50
CA ALA A 159 -8.09 -5.51 11.67
C ALA A 159 -8.41 -4.91 10.31
N VAL A 160 -8.10 -5.62 9.23
CA VAL A 160 -8.40 -5.21 7.86
C VAL A 160 -9.22 -6.28 7.15
N VAL A 161 -10.17 -5.83 6.34
CA VAL A 161 -10.95 -6.67 5.44
C VAL A 161 -10.74 -6.17 4.02
N LEU A 162 -10.37 -7.09 3.13
CA LEU A 162 -10.19 -6.83 1.71
C LEU A 162 -11.38 -7.44 0.96
N PRO A 163 -12.09 -6.67 0.11
CA PRO A 163 -13.26 -7.16 -0.60
C PRO A 163 -12.87 -8.19 -1.66
N SER A 164 -13.72 -9.20 -1.82
CA SER A 164 -13.56 -10.23 -2.84
C SER A 164 -13.56 -9.65 -4.26
N MET A 165 -12.69 -10.19 -5.12
CA MET A 165 -12.66 -9.86 -6.55
C MET A 165 -13.79 -10.55 -7.34
N THR A 166 -14.20 -11.75 -6.92
CA THR A 166 -15.29 -12.53 -7.55
C THR A 166 -16.68 -12.04 -7.09
N GLY A 167 -16.73 -11.41 -5.91
CA GLY A 167 -17.95 -10.99 -5.23
C GLY A 167 -18.57 -12.06 -4.34
N LYS A 168 -17.87 -13.17 -4.10
CA LYS A 168 -18.24 -14.16 -3.08
C LYS A 168 -17.67 -13.78 -1.72
N ALA A 169 -18.43 -14.01 -0.65
CA ALA A 169 -17.97 -13.72 0.71
C ALA A 169 -16.79 -14.62 1.13
N GLU A 170 -16.77 -15.87 0.66
CA GLU A 170 -15.71 -16.84 0.94
C GLU A 170 -14.35 -16.46 0.36
N ASP A 171 -14.27 -15.49 -0.56
CA ASP A 171 -13.03 -15.03 -1.21
C ASP A 171 -12.54 -13.70 -0.59
N MET A 172 -13.22 -13.19 0.44
CA MET A 172 -12.80 -11.96 1.13
C MET A 172 -11.47 -12.19 1.85
N GLY A 173 -10.60 -11.19 1.79
CA GLY A 173 -9.37 -11.18 2.56
C GLY A 173 -9.59 -10.63 3.96
N MET A 174 -8.88 -11.17 4.94
CA MET A 174 -8.90 -10.69 6.32
C MET A 174 -7.49 -10.63 6.86
N GLY A 175 -7.14 -9.55 7.53
CA GLY A 175 -5.84 -9.40 8.17
C GLY A 175 -5.94 -8.84 9.57
N LEU A 176 -4.97 -9.18 10.39
CA LEU A 176 -4.76 -8.66 11.72
C LEU A 176 -3.32 -8.20 11.86
N ARG A 177 -3.13 -7.02 12.42
CA ARG A 177 -1.85 -6.47 12.80
C ARG A 177 -1.85 -6.12 14.27
N PHE A 178 -0.77 -6.48 14.95
CA PHE A 178 -0.44 -6.04 16.29
C PHE A 178 0.78 -5.13 16.21
N TYR A 179 0.72 -3.99 16.90
CA TYR A 179 1.80 -3.02 17.01
C TYR A 179 2.06 -2.74 18.49
N THR A 180 3.33 -2.72 18.88
CA THR A 180 3.76 -2.25 20.21
C THR A 180 5.18 -1.69 20.15
N ASN A 181 5.59 -0.98 21.19
CA ASN A 181 6.99 -0.63 21.41
C ASN A 181 7.58 -1.47 22.55
N ALA A 182 8.85 -1.87 22.41
CA ALA A 182 9.69 -2.44 23.45
C ALA A 182 10.93 -1.55 23.61
N GLY A 183 10.91 -0.67 24.63
CA GLY A 183 11.88 0.41 24.75
C GLY A 183 11.77 1.36 23.55
N GLU A 184 12.89 1.63 22.88
CA GLU A 184 12.97 2.46 21.67
C GLU A 184 12.72 1.69 20.38
N THR A 185 12.51 0.37 20.46
CA THR A 185 12.26 -0.48 19.30
C THR A 185 10.76 -0.69 19.10
N LYS A 186 10.25 -0.27 17.95
CA LYS A 186 8.92 -0.65 17.46
C LYS A 186 8.94 -2.13 17.05
N ILE A 187 7.87 -2.83 17.42
CA ILE A 187 7.60 -4.21 17.04
C ILE A 187 6.22 -4.27 16.40
N GLU A 188 6.15 -4.88 15.23
CA GLU A 188 4.90 -5.09 14.50
C GLU A 188 4.81 -6.53 14.01
N GLY A 189 3.66 -7.16 14.24
CA GLY A 189 3.34 -8.50 13.77
C GLY A 189 2.07 -8.48 12.93
N GLY A 190 2.09 -9.14 11.79
CA GLY A 190 1.00 -9.15 10.83
C GLY A 190 0.58 -10.56 10.44
N TYR A 191 -0.70 -10.75 10.23
CA TYR A 191 -1.30 -11.92 9.61
C TYR A 191 -2.30 -11.46 8.55
N LEU A 192 -2.30 -12.10 7.39
CA LEU A 192 -3.27 -11.86 6.33
C LEU A 192 -3.67 -13.18 5.71
N THR A 193 -4.96 -13.33 5.43
CA THR A 193 -5.46 -14.40 4.57
C THR A 193 -6.26 -13.81 3.43
N LYS A 194 -6.03 -14.29 2.20
CA LYS A 194 -6.71 -13.82 0.99
C LYS A 194 -6.78 -14.96 -0.03
N ASP A 195 -7.84 -14.95 -0.84
CA ASP A 195 -7.95 -15.82 -2.00
C ASP A 195 -7.46 -15.08 -3.26
N GLU A 196 -6.44 -15.63 -3.91
CA GLU A 196 -5.87 -15.10 -5.16
C GLU A 196 -6.05 -16.12 -6.30
N SER A 197 -5.69 -17.37 -6.05
CA SER A 197 -5.85 -18.53 -6.94
C SER A 197 -6.02 -19.82 -6.13
N GLY A 198 -6.54 -19.69 -4.92
CA GLY A 198 -6.21 -20.53 -3.78
C GLY A 198 -6.00 -19.64 -2.55
N ARG A 199 -6.52 -20.09 -1.41
CA ARG A 199 -6.46 -19.35 -0.17
C ARG A 199 -5.06 -19.43 0.43
N VAL A 200 -4.44 -18.28 0.67
CA VAL A 200 -3.06 -18.19 1.21
C VAL A 200 -3.07 -17.47 2.55
N HIS A 201 -2.26 -17.95 3.49
CA HIS A 201 -1.99 -17.34 4.79
C HIS A 201 -0.59 -16.72 4.78
N LYS A 202 -0.50 -15.41 5.00
CA LYS A 202 0.75 -14.65 5.06
C LYS A 202 0.98 -14.21 6.50
N PHE A 203 2.20 -14.38 6.98
CA PHE A 203 2.64 -13.90 8.28
C PHE A 203 3.80 -12.94 8.09
N SER A 204 3.83 -11.86 8.86
CA SER A 204 4.94 -10.93 8.89
C SER A 204 5.31 -10.51 10.30
N ALA A 205 6.58 -10.17 10.46
CA ALA A 205 7.11 -9.51 11.63
C ALA A 205 8.07 -8.42 11.18
N SER A 206 8.00 -7.25 11.82
CA SER A 206 8.92 -6.15 11.55
C SER A 206 9.33 -5.43 12.83
N LEU A 207 10.55 -4.94 12.79
CA LEU A 207 11.22 -4.20 13.84
C LEU A 207 11.73 -2.89 13.27
N GLN A 208 11.67 -1.83 14.06
CA GLN A 208 12.26 -0.53 13.70
C GLN A 208 12.81 0.13 14.97
N GLY A 209 13.94 0.82 14.85
CA GLY A 209 14.47 1.63 15.94
C GLY A 209 15.48 2.66 15.44
N ASN A 210 16.20 3.26 16.38
CA ASN A 210 17.28 4.18 16.09
C ASN A 210 18.54 3.77 16.89
N ILE A 211 19.69 3.71 16.22
CA ILE A 211 21.00 3.46 16.84
C ILE A 211 22.02 4.52 16.41
N GLY A 212 21.54 5.75 16.18
CA GLY A 212 22.21 6.79 15.40
C GLY A 212 21.52 6.92 14.05
N PRO A 213 21.80 6.02 13.09
CA PRO A 213 20.91 5.81 11.95
C PRO A 213 19.58 5.18 12.39
N ASP A 214 18.49 5.60 11.74
CA ASP A 214 17.22 4.87 11.81
C ASP A 214 17.38 3.55 11.07
N TRP A 215 16.91 2.46 11.68
CA TRP A 215 16.99 1.14 11.08
C TRP A 215 15.61 0.48 11.07
N TYR A 216 15.38 -0.36 10.07
CA TYR A 216 14.24 -1.25 10.05
C TYR A 216 14.62 -2.63 9.51
N PHE A 217 13.88 -3.64 9.95
CA PHE A 217 14.01 -5.01 9.50
C PHE A 217 12.62 -5.65 9.46
N ALA A 218 12.30 -6.38 8.40
CA ALA A 218 11.04 -7.09 8.27
C ALA A 218 11.23 -8.45 7.61
N SER A 219 10.40 -9.40 8.00
CA SER A 219 10.39 -10.76 7.46
C SER A 219 8.96 -11.21 7.24
N SER A 220 8.72 -11.98 6.19
CA SER A 220 7.42 -12.60 5.94
C SER A 220 7.53 -13.94 5.23
N ILE A 221 6.48 -14.75 5.42
CA ILE A 221 6.29 -16.05 4.78
C ILE A 221 4.85 -16.17 4.31
N ALA A 222 4.63 -17.02 3.31
CA ALA A 222 3.31 -17.38 2.82
C ALA A 222 3.11 -18.90 2.89
N ILE A 223 1.89 -19.32 3.23
CA ILE A 223 1.48 -20.72 3.36
C ILE A 223 0.20 -20.91 2.56
N ASP A 224 0.24 -21.76 1.54
CA ASP A 224 -0.97 -22.17 0.80
C ASP A 224 -1.85 -23.04 1.71
N GLN A 225 -3.14 -22.72 1.80
CA GLN A 225 -4.08 -23.47 2.62
C GLN A 225 -4.40 -24.86 2.04
N THR A 226 -4.45 -24.97 0.72
CA THR A 226 -4.90 -26.17 0.00
C THR A 226 -3.77 -27.19 -0.17
N ASN A 227 -2.54 -26.73 -0.35
CA ASN A 227 -1.38 -27.61 -0.51
C ASN A 227 -0.15 -27.07 0.25
N PRO A 228 -0.13 -27.15 1.59
CA PRO A 228 1.00 -26.66 2.37
C PRO A 228 2.23 -27.55 2.14
N ASN A 229 3.23 -27.03 1.43
CA ASN A 229 4.52 -27.68 1.22
C ASN A 229 5.65 -26.85 1.85
N ALA A 230 6.57 -27.51 2.57
CA ALA A 230 7.74 -26.89 3.17
C ALA A 230 8.66 -26.19 2.14
N SER A 231 8.82 -26.74 0.93
CA SER A 231 9.59 -26.09 -0.13
C SER A 231 8.99 -24.74 -0.51
N ASP A 232 7.67 -24.71 -0.72
CA ASP A 232 6.97 -23.53 -1.20
C ASP A 232 6.94 -22.44 -0.12
N ILE A 233 6.82 -22.84 1.15
CA ILE A 233 6.93 -21.94 2.30
C ILE A 233 8.34 -21.34 2.37
N GLN A 234 9.39 -22.15 2.20
CA GLN A 234 10.78 -21.67 2.18
C GLN A 234 11.02 -20.70 1.01
N GLU A 235 10.56 -21.06 -0.19
CA GLU A 235 10.68 -20.22 -1.39
C GLU A 235 9.93 -18.88 -1.25
N SER A 236 8.82 -18.87 -0.49
CA SER A 236 8.05 -17.66 -0.21
C SER A 236 8.71 -16.71 0.79
N TRP A 237 9.75 -17.15 1.51
CA TRP A 237 10.36 -16.35 2.56
C TRP A 237 11.02 -15.09 1.99
N MET A 238 10.59 -13.94 2.50
CA MET A 238 11.15 -12.65 2.17
C MET A 238 11.69 -11.96 3.41
N ILE A 239 12.81 -11.27 3.24
CA ILE A 239 13.44 -10.43 4.24
C ILE A 239 13.70 -9.07 3.61
N SER A 240 13.36 -7.98 4.29
CA SER A 240 13.75 -6.64 3.90
C SER A 240 14.36 -5.89 5.07
N GLY A 241 15.21 -4.92 4.80
CA GLY A 241 15.74 -4.06 5.84
C GLY A 241 16.31 -2.77 5.24
N GLY A 242 16.64 -1.85 6.12
CA GLY A 242 17.26 -0.60 5.67
C GLY A 242 17.81 0.23 6.80
N LEU A 243 18.64 1.19 6.39
CA LEU A 243 19.25 2.19 7.24
C LEU A 243 19.00 3.57 6.63
N PHE A 244 18.68 4.53 7.47
CA PHE A 244 18.49 5.91 7.09
C PHE A 244 19.26 6.83 8.03
N HIS A 245 20.03 7.76 7.47
CA HIS A 245 20.74 8.77 8.23
C HIS A 245 20.64 10.12 7.53
N MET A 246 20.40 11.17 8.30
CA MET A 246 20.40 12.55 7.79
C MET A 246 21.51 13.34 8.48
N GLN A 247 22.45 13.82 7.67
CA GLN A 247 23.52 14.70 8.12
C GLN A 247 23.15 16.15 7.80
N TYR A 248 23.05 16.98 8.84
CA TYR A 248 22.88 18.42 8.68
C TYR A 248 24.24 19.08 8.40
N LEU A 249 24.28 19.93 7.39
CA LEU A 249 25.45 20.73 6.98
C LEU A 249 25.19 22.20 7.33
N SER A 250 26.25 23.01 7.34
CA SER A 250 26.13 24.45 7.59
C SER A 250 25.24 25.14 6.55
N GLY A 251 24.30 25.97 7.03
CA GLY A 251 23.34 26.74 6.25
C GLY A 251 22.31 25.86 5.55
N ASP A 252 21.15 25.64 6.18
CA ASP A 252 19.91 25.00 5.68
C ASP A 252 20.05 23.85 4.65
N ARG A 253 21.17 23.13 4.71
CA ARG A 253 21.51 22.03 3.81
C ARG A 253 21.56 20.75 4.60
N ASN A 254 21.05 19.69 4.00
CA ASN A 254 21.17 18.35 4.54
C ASN A 254 21.60 17.39 3.44
N VAL A 255 22.24 16.31 3.85
CA VAL A 255 22.50 15.15 3.00
C VAL A 255 21.84 13.97 3.69
N SER A 256 20.95 13.30 2.96
CA SER A 256 20.32 12.07 3.44
C SER A 256 20.94 10.87 2.73
N LEU A 257 21.27 9.85 3.51
CA LEU A 257 21.71 8.56 3.02
C LEU A 257 20.66 7.53 3.39
N ARG A 258 20.26 6.73 2.39
CA ARG A 258 19.36 5.60 2.61
C ARG A 258 19.90 4.35 1.95
N LEU A 259 19.89 3.26 2.71
CA LEU A 259 20.23 1.93 2.26
C LEU A 259 18.99 1.04 2.44
N GLU A 260 18.65 0.27 1.43
CA GLU A 260 17.50 -0.63 1.39
C GLU A 260 17.95 -1.98 0.85
N ILE A 261 17.56 -3.07 1.50
CA ILE A 261 17.85 -4.44 1.08
C ILE A 261 16.56 -5.25 0.99
N LEU A 262 16.50 -6.10 -0.02
CA LEU A 262 15.54 -7.19 -0.14
C LEU A 262 16.33 -8.48 -0.32
N SER A 263 15.89 -9.54 0.35
CA SER A 263 16.45 -10.88 0.22
C SER A 263 15.32 -11.90 0.11
N ARG A 264 15.54 -12.89 -0.77
CA ARG A 264 14.71 -14.09 -0.94
C ARG A 264 15.62 -15.28 -0.68
N PRO A 265 15.76 -15.74 0.58
CA PRO A 265 16.81 -16.71 0.94
C PRO A 265 16.76 -18.00 0.12
N PHE A 266 15.56 -18.47 -0.22
CA PHE A 266 15.35 -19.70 -0.99
C PHE A 266 14.55 -19.49 -2.29
N GLY A 267 13.96 -18.31 -2.48
CA GLY A 267 13.15 -17.99 -3.66
C GLY A 267 13.99 -17.56 -4.86
N THR A 268 13.40 -17.63 -6.05
CA THR A 268 14.07 -17.13 -7.27
C THR A 268 13.87 -15.62 -7.45
N TRP A 269 14.87 -14.99 -8.06
CA TRP A 269 14.83 -13.58 -8.49
C TRP A 269 14.23 -13.41 -9.90
N LYS A 270 13.76 -14.49 -10.53
CA LYS A 270 13.17 -14.41 -11.85
C LYS A 270 11.82 -13.71 -11.77
N PHE A 271 11.72 -12.57 -12.46
CA PHE A 271 10.48 -11.84 -12.65
C PHE A 271 9.61 -12.64 -13.62
N ALA A 272 8.68 -13.45 -13.10
CA ALA A 272 7.49 -13.72 -13.89
C ALA A 272 6.74 -12.39 -13.99
N SER A 273 6.62 -11.86 -15.21
CA SER A 273 5.86 -10.64 -15.51
C SER A 273 4.50 -10.72 -14.80
N GLN A 274 4.31 -9.87 -13.80
CA GLN A 274 3.02 -9.66 -13.14
C GLN A 274 2.10 -8.84 -14.03
#